data_AF-A0A183U220-F1
#
_entry.id   AF-A0A183U220-F1
#
_cell.length_a   1.000
_cell.length_b   1.000
_cell.length_c   1.000
_cell.angle_alpha   90.00
_cell.angle_beta   90.00
_cell.angle_gamma   90.00
#
_symmetry.space_group_name_H-M   'P 1'
#
loop_
_entity.id
_entity.type
_entity.pdbx_description
1 polymer ?
#
loop_
_entity_poly.entity_id
_entity_poly.type
_entity_poly.pdbx_seq_one_letter_code
_entity_poly.pdbx_strand_id
1 'polypeptide(L)'
;MRSKNASKSSNDAITVVSLHKEQELDEVGDSDSADIVPGIIILSGSPKRQSKEANDHTPSQREDSSVSSTMKSAIKDIKRFMKWFLPVRDRRPDEKTLKIFSSIQVFTACFAGFAHGANDVSNAIAPLAALLSIYMDMDVTQKGETPIYVLLYGVFAICVGLIALGKKVILTVGTKMSEINAASGFTIEFGAAVTALVASKAGLPISTTHSLVGSVVFVGLVKSRQGIDWRIFRNIALSWVVTLPVSGLISAGIMFLLQFTL
;
A
#
# COMPACT_ATOMS: atom_id res chain seq x y z
N MET A 1 11.43 -41.35 39.43
CA MET A 1 10.14 -40.74 39.84
C MET A 1 10.11 -39.28 39.42
N ARG A 2 9.02 -38.84 38.77
CA ARG A 2 8.65 -37.44 38.42
C ARG A 2 9.66 -36.70 37.53
N SER A 3 9.40 -36.36 36.26
CA SER A 3 8.31 -35.48 35.83
C SER A 3 8.11 -35.62 34.31
N LYS A 4 7.10 -36.40 33.90
CA LYS A 4 6.42 -36.29 32.61
C LYS A 4 5.07 -35.68 32.93
N ASN A 5 4.91 -34.36 32.95
CA ASN A 5 3.57 -33.73 33.08
C ASN A 5 3.46 -32.23 32.73
N ALA A 6 4.43 -31.61 32.06
CA ALA A 6 4.33 -30.20 31.65
C ALA A 6 3.93 -29.99 30.17
N SER A 7 3.74 -31.07 29.39
CA SER A 7 3.44 -30.99 27.94
C SER A 7 1.93 -31.05 27.62
N LYS A 8 1.05 -31.13 28.63
CA LYS A 8 -0.39 -31.39 28.42
C LYS A 8 -1.30 -30.17 28.62
N SER A 9 -0.77 -29.00 29.01
CA SER A 9 -1.58 -27.81 29.32
C SER A 9 -1.65 -26.75 28.22
N SER A 10 -0.86 -26.86 27.14
CA SER A 10 -0.84 -25.84 26.06
C SER A 10 -1.63 -26.24 24.81
N ASN A 11 -2.12 -27.47 24.73
CA ASN A 11 -2.98 -27.95 23.62
C ASN A 11 -4.48 -27.80 23.93
N ASP A 12 -4.83 -27.53 25.19
CA ASP A 12 -6.23 -27.31 25.59
C ASP A 12 -6.68 -25.86 25.36
N ALA A 13 -5.76 -24.89 25.24
CA ALA A 13 -6.13 -23.50 24.96
C ALA A 13 -6.45 -23.23 23.47
N ILE A 14 -5.97 -24.07 22.56
CA ILE A 14 -6.17 -23.91 21.10
C ILE A 14 -7.48 -24.60 20.65
N THR A 15 -7.98 -25.57 21.42
CA THR A 15 -9.23 -26.29 21.11
C THR A 15 -10.48 -25.49 21.52
N VAL A 16 -10.38 -24.56 22.49
CA VAL A 16 -11.56 -23.88 23.07
C VAL A 16 -11.96 -22.61 22.28
N VAL A 17 -11.07 -22.06 21.44
CA VAL A 17 -11.41 -20.92 20.56
C VAL A 17 -12.08 -21.39 19.25
N SER A 18 -12.05 -22.69 18.95
CA SER A 18 -12.67 -23.27 17.75
C SER A 18 -14.11 -23.78 17.98
N LEU A 19 -14.68 -23.63 19.18
CA LEU A 19 -16.00 -24.16 19.55
C LEU A 19 -17.04 -23.09 19.95
N HIS A 20 -16.80 -21.81 19.64
CA HIS A 20 -17.75 -20.74 19.96
C HIS A 20 -18.21 -19.91 18.75
N LYS A 21 -18.24 -20.52 17.57
CA LYS A 21 -18.82 -19.90 16.37
C LYS A 21 -19.58 -20.87 15.46
N GLU A 22 -20.16 -21.91 16.08
CA GLU A 22 -21.00 -22.95 15.46
C GLU A 22 -22.29 -23.09 16.29
N GLN A 23 -23.01 -21.98 16.50
CA GLN A 23 -24.32 -22.00 17.14
C GLN A 23 -25.15 -20.76 16.78
N GLU A 24 -25.58 -20.69 15.53
CA GLU A 24 -26.90 -20.15 15.17
C GLU A 24 -27.40 -20.96 13.96
N LEU A 25 -28.16 -22.00 14.32
CA LEU A 25 -28.95 -22.91 13.49
C LEU A 25 -30.01 -22.10 12.73
N ASP A 26 -30.14 -22.32 11.42
CA ASP A 26 -31.17 -23.19 10.82
C ASP A 26 -32.61 -22.91 11.30
N GLU A 27 -33.38 -22.19 10.49
CA GLU A 27 -34.77 -22.58 10.20
C GLU A 27 -35.05 -22.44 8.70
N VAL A 28 -35.29 -23.59 8.08
CA VAL A 28 -35.89 -23.77 6.75
C VAL A 28 -37.38 -24.01 6.98
N GLY A 29 -38.23 -23.26 6.26
CA GLY A 29 -39.69 -23.44 6.26
C GLY A 29 -40.28 -23.09 4.90
N ASP A 30 -40.47 -24.13 4.09
CA ASP A 30 -41.22 -24.18 2.83
C ASP A 30 -42.74 -24.06 3.08
N SER A 31 -43.47 -23.38 2.20
CA SER A 31 -44.81 -23.78 1.71
C SER A 31 -45.54 -22.67 0.94
N ASP A 32 -46.03 -23.07 -0.23
CA ASP A 32 -47.11 -22.45 -1.01
C ASP A 32 -48.28 -21.94 -0.17
N SER A 33 -48.87 -20.81 -0.58
CA SER A 33 -50.33 -20.60 -0.52
C SER A 33 -50.76 -19.45 -1.43
N ALA A 34 -51.72 -19.79 -2.29
CA ALA A 34 -52.45 -18.93 -3.21
C ALA A 34 -53.50 -18.05 -2.48
N ASP A 35 -54.23 -17.28 -3.30
CA ASP A 35 -55.55 -16.64 -3.03
C ASP A 35 -55.53 -15.32 -2.22
N ILE A 36 -56.30 -14.25 -2.48
CA ILE A 36 -57.50 -13.94 -3.29
C ILE A 36 -57.67 -12.37 -3.18
N VAL A 37 -57.75 -11.55 -4.26
CA VAL A 37 -58.96 -10.84 -4.82
C VAL A 37 -59.00 -9.31 -4.55
N PRO A 38 -59.67 -8.42 -5.34
CA PRO A 38 -59.98 -8.39 -6.79
C PRO A 38 -59.74 -7.02 -7.51
N GLY A 39 -59.81 -7.05 -8.85
CA GLY A 39 -60.73 -6.18 -9.59
C GLY A 39 -60.28 -4.78 -10.04
N ILE A 40 -60.07 -4.61 -11.35
CA ILE A 40 -60.90 -3.76 -12.22
C ILE A 40 -60.51 -4.03 -13.68
N ILE A 41 -61.53 -4.39 -14.46
CA ILE A 41 -61.51 -4.60 -15.92
C ILE A 41 -61.90 -3.28 -16.57
N ILE A 42 -61.12 -2.79 -17.55
CA ILE A 42 -61.66 -2.05 -18.71
C ILE A 42 -60.97 -2.55 -19.98
N LEU A 43 -61.80 -3.09 -20.87
CA LEU A 43 -61.51 -3.48 -22.25
C LEU A 43 -61.57 -2.25 -23.16
N SER A 44 -60.66 -2.10 -24.14
CA SER A 44 -60.98 -1.46 -25.43
C SER A 44 -59.88 -1.63 -26.50
N GLY A 45 -60.25 -2.17 -27.68
CA GLY A 45 -59.74 -1.70 -28.99
C GLY A 45 -58.55 -2.41 -29.66
N SER A 46 -58.83 -3.21 -30.71
CA SER A 46 -57.91 -3.68 -31.78
C SER A 46 -57.58 -2.56 -32.82
N PRO A 47 -56.99 -2.82 -34.02
CA PRO A 47 -55.63 -3.26 -34.36
C PRO A 47 -54.92 -2.36 -35.43
N LYS A 48 -53.62 -2.62 -35.69
CA LYS A 48 -52.80 -2.32 -36.90
C LYS A 48 -52.85 -0.92 -37.57
N ARG A 49 -51.68 -0.28 -37.71
CA ARG A 49 -51.34 0.49 -38.92
C ARG A 49 -49.84 0.50 -39.21
N GLN A 50 -49.48 0.02 -40.41
CA GLN A 50 -48.17 0.18 -41.03
C GLN A 50 -47.98 1.65 -41.45
N SER A 51 -46.76 2.17 -41.29
CA SER A 51 -46.19 3.16 -42.19
C SER A 51 -44.68 2.93 -42.28
N LYS A 52 -44.25 2.43 -43.45
CA LYS A 52 -42.88 2.51 -43.94
C LYS A 52 -42.57 3.96 -44.28
N GLU A 53 -41.47 4.48 -43.78
CA GLU A 53 -40.66 5.61 -44.26
C GLU A 53 -39.45 5.64 -43.32
N ALA A 54 -38.21 5.92 -43.67
CA ALA A 54 -37.45 6.02 -44.90
C ALA A 54 -36.00 5.92 -44.39
N ASN A 55 -35.15 5.32 -45.20
CA ASN A 55 -33.75 5.05 -44.90
C ASN A 55 -32.99 6.34 -44.50
N ASP A 56 -32.44 6.40 -43.29
CA ASP A 56 -31.30 7.27 -42.97
C ASP A 56 -30.13 6.39 -42.50
N HIS A 57 -28.96 6.66 -43.06
CA HIS A 57 -27.76 5.87 -42.92
C HIS A 57 -27.09 6.17 -41.57
N THR A 58 -27.04 5.18 -40.67
CA THR A 58 -26.08 5.20 -39.55
C THR A 58 -25.13 4.00 -39.64
N PRO A 59 -23.89 4.17 -40.13
CA PRO A 59 -22.86 3.15 -40.02
C PRO A 59 -22.24 3.26 -38.62
N SER A 60 -22.90 2.73 -37.58
CA SER A 60 -22.33 2.79 -36.22
C SER A 60 -22.30 1.44 -35.48
N GLN A 61 -23.06 0.44 -35.93
CA GLN A 61 -23.16 -0.83 -35.18
C GLN A 61 -22.10 -1.90 -35.51
N ARG A 62 -21.23 -1.69 -36.51
CA ARG A 62 -20.15 -2.65 -36.82
C ARG A 62 -18.86 -2.39 -36.04
N GLU A 63 -18.57 -1.15 -35.69
CA GLU A 63 -17.33 -0.81 -34.98
C GLU A 63 -17.37 -1.28 -33.52
N ASP A 64 -18.47 -1.07 -32.80
CA ASP A 64 -18.60 -1.44 -31.38
C ASP A 64 -18.45 -2.95 -31.11
N SER A 65 -18.92 -3.79 -32.05
CA SER A 65 -18.78 -5.25 -31.96
C SER A 65 -17.34 -5.73 -32.18
N SER A 66 -16.60 -5.06 -33.06
CA SER A 66 -15.19 -5.36 -33.38
C SER A 66 -14.24 -4.85 -32.30
N VAL A 67 -14.56 -3.70 -31.70
CA VAL A 67 -13.79 -3.12 -30.59
C VAL A 67 -14.02 -3.94 -29.32
N SER A 68 -15.27 -4.38 -29.05
CA SER A 68 -15.56 -5.27 -27.91
C SER A 68 -14.88 -6.63 -28.04
N SER A 69 -14.81 -7.22 -29.24
CA SER A 69 -14.14 -8.51 -29.46
C SER A 69 -12.62 -8.40 -29.40
N THR A 70 -12.03 -7.35 -29.97
CA THR A 70 -10.58 -7.05 -29.90
C THR A 70 -10.16 -6.77 -28.47
N MET A 71 -10.93 -5.97 -27.72
CA MET A 71 -10.68 -5.67 -26.31
C MET A 71 -10.83 -6.90 -25.42
N LYS A 72 -11.84 -7.75 -25.65
CA LYS A 72 -11.98 -9.03 -24.95
C LYS A 72 -10.81 -9.97 -25.24
N SER A 73 -10.30 -9.98 -26.48
CA SER A 73 -9.14 -10.79 -26.86
C SER A 73 -7.87 -10.27 -26.18
N ALA A 74 -7.63 -8.96 -26.21
CA ALA A 74 -6.52 -8.33 -25.50
C ALA A 74 -6.56 -8.58 -23.98
N ILE A 75 -7.73 -8.46 -23.34
CA ILE A 75 -7.91 -8.79 -21.92
C ILE A 75 -7.62 -10.28 -21.65
N LYS A 76 -8.03 -11.17 -22.56
CA LYS A 76 -7.77 -12.61 -22.44
C LYS A 76 -6.27 -12.91 -22.56
N ASP A 77 -5.57 -12.26 -23.48
CA ASP A 77 -4.14 -12.40 -23.68
C ASP A 77 -3.35 -11.82 -22.51
N ILE A 78 -3.75 -10.66 -22.00
CA ILE A 78 -3.21 -10.08 -20.75
C ILE A 78 -3.45 -11.03 -19.58
N LYS A 79 -4.64 -11.61 -19.44
CA LYS A 79 -4.95 -12.55 -18.35
C LYS A 79 -4.15 -13.85 -18.48
N ARG A 80 -3.91 -14.33 -19.70
CA ARG A 80 -3.10 -15.51 -19.99
C ARG A 80 -1.63 -15.24 -19.69
N PHE A 81 -1.11 -14.11 -20.14
CA PHE A 81 0.24 -13.63 -19.84
C PHE A 81 0.44 -13.46 -18.33
N MET A 82 -0.50 -12.81 -17.66
CA MET A 82 -0.46 -12.61 -16.21
C MET A 82 -0.51 -13.94 -15.46
N LYS A 83 -1.31 -14.91 -15.92
CA LYS A 83 -1.34 -16.26 -15.36
C LYS A 83 -0.01 -17.02 -15.56
N TRP A 84 0.68 -16.77 -16.68
CA TRP A 84 2.00 -17.33 -16.96
C TRP A 84 3.12 -16.63 -16.17
N PHE A 85 2.99 -15.32 -15.96
CA PHE A 85 3.96 -14.50 -15.23
C PHE A 85 3.86 -14.64 -13.71
N LEU A 86 2.67 -14.98 -13.19
CA LEU A 86 2.46 -15.16 -11.76
C LEU A 86 3.22 -16.41 -11.25
N PRO A 87 3.95 -16.29 -10.13
CA PRO A 87 4.72 -17.40 -9.57
C PRO A 87 3.80 -18.55 -9.12
N VAL A 88 4.31 -19.78 -9.24
CA VAL A 88 3.62 -20.99 -8.77
C VAL A 88 3.44 -20.87 -7.25
N ARG A 89 2.17 -20.83 -6.81
CA ARG A 89 1.77 -20.57 -5.42
C ARG A 89 2.29 -21.58 -4.40
N ASP A 90 2.67 -22.78 -4.84
CA ASP A 90 3.10 -23.89 -3.97
C ASP A 90 4.63 -24.06 -3.89
N ARG A 91 5.40 -23.00 -4.15
CA ARG A 91 6.86 -23.03 -3.92
C ARG A 91 7.15 -22.94 -2.43
N ARG A 92 7.58 -24.06 -1.84
CA ARG A 92 8.20 -24.04 -0.51
C ARG A 92 9.52 -23.28 -0.57
N PRO A 93 9.77 -22.35 0.36
CA PRO A 93 11.04 -21.63 0.39
C PRO A 93 12.17 -22.61 0.70
N ASP A 94 13.08 -22.78 -0.26
CA ASP A 94 14.31 -23.55 -0.07
C ASP A 94 15.26 -22.80 0.88
N GLU A 95 15.77 -23.50 1.89
CA GLU A 95 16.57 -22.90 2.97
C GLU A 95 17.92 -22.37 2.46
N LYS A 96 18.52 -23.04 1.47
CA LYS A 96 19.79 -22.61 0.87
C LYS A 96 19.59 -21.31 0.09
N THR A 97 18.50 -21.24 -0.68
CA THR A 97 18.11 -20.03 -1.41
C THR A 97 17.86 -18.85 -0.47
N LEU A 98 17.12 -19.06 0.63
CA LEU A 98 16.88 -18.02 1.62
C LEU A 98 18.17 -17.51 2.30
N LYS A 99 19.15 -18.39 2.56
CA LYS A 99 20.45 -17.98 3.12
C LYS A 99 21.23 -17.06 2.18
N ILE A 100 21.25 -17.38 0.89
CA ILE A 100 21.92 -16.55 -0.13
C ILE A 100 21.22 -15.19 -0.24
N PHE A 101 19.89 -15.19 -0.38
CA PHE A 101 19.12 -13.95 -0.45
C PHE A 101 19.21 -13.13 0.84
N SER A 102 19.34 -13.76 2.02
CA SER A 102 19.55 -13.05 3.28
C SER A 102 20.84 -12.24 3.26
N SER A 103 21.94 -12.83 2.79
CA SER A 103 23.22 -12.12 2.68
C SER A 103 23.11 -10.92 1.72
N ILE A 104 22.56 -11.12 0.53
CA ILE A 104 22.37 -10.05 -0.46
C ILE A 104 21.45 -8.96 0.11
N GLN A 105 20.37 -9.36 0.77
CA GLN A 105 19.39 -8.46 1.35
C GLN A 105 19.98 -7.56 2.44
N VAL A 106 20.90 -8.06 3.25
CA VAL A 106 21.58 -7.23 4.25
C VAL A 106 22.39 -6.13 3.56
N PHE A 107 23.11 -6.45 2.48
CA PHE A 107 23.87 -5.44 1.73
C PHE A 107 22.96 -4.41 1.06
N THR A 108 21.85 -4.84 0.43
CA THR A 108 20.92 -3.90 -0.21
C THR A 108 20.20 -3.04 0.82
N ALA A 109 19.79 -3.60 1.96
CA ALA A 109 19.16 -2.85 3.03
C ALA A 109 20.11 -1.80 3.63
N CYS A 110 21.40 -2.12 3.79
CA CYS A 110 22.41 -1.15 4.22
C CYS A 110 22.56 0.00 3.21
N PHE A 111 22.62 -0.31 1.91
CA PHE A 111 22.74 0.73 0.88
C PHE A 111 21.48 1.59 0.77
N ALA A 112 20.30 0.97 0.81
CA ALA A 112 19.02 1.67 0.81
C ALA A 112 18.87 2.55 2.06
N GLY A 113 19.25 2.02 3.23
CA GLY A 113 19.28 2.76 4.49
C GLY A 113 20.24 3.95 4.48
N PHE A 114 21.42 3.80 3.87
CA PHE A 114 22.36 4.91 3.67
C PHE A 114 21.77 6.01 2.77
N ALA A 115 21.23 5.64 1.60
CA ALA A 115 20.64 6.59 0.67
C ALA A 115 19.42 7.33 1.28
N HIS A 116 18.56 6.60 1.99
CA HIS A 116 17.43 7.19 2.71
C HIS A 116 17.89 8.08 3.86
N GLY A 117 18.86 7.63 4.66
CA GLY A 117 19.40 8.40 5.78
C GLY A 117 20.02 9.72 5.33
N ALA A 118 20.74 9.73 4.21
CA ALA A 118 21.28 10.96 3.64
C ALA A 118 20.18 11.98 3.27
N ASN A 119 19.10 11.51 2.66
CA ASN A 119 17.95 12.35 2.31
C ASN A 119 17.22 12.87 3.57
N ASP A 120 17.06 12.03 4.58
CA ASP A 120 16.37 12.40 5.82
C ASP A 120 17.18 13.41 6.65
N VAL A 121 18.51 13.28 6.68
CA VAL A 121 19.42 14.26 7.30
C VAL A 121 19.26 15.62 6.62
N SER A 122 19.22 15.66 5.28
CA SER A 122 19.05 16.92 4.54
C SER A 122 17.72 17.60 4.89
N ASN A 123 16.61 16.85 4.94
CA ASN A 123 15.30 17.41 5.30
C ASN A 123 15.24 17.93 6.74
N ALA A 124 15.92 17.27 7.68
CA ALA A 124 15.94 17.68 9.09
C ALA A 124 16.87 18.88 9.35
N ILE A 125 18.03 18.92 8.68
CA ILE A 125 19.06 19.94 8.90
C ILE A 125 18.84 21.19 8.04
N ALA A 126 18.13 21.12 6.91
CA ALA A 126 17.92 22.28 6.04
C ALA A 126 17.39 23.55 6.75
N PRO A 127 16.37 23.47 7.64
CA PRO A 127 15.92 24.66 8.38
C PRO A 127 16.97 25.21 9.36
N LEU A 128 17.75 24.32 9.99
CA LEU A 128 18.81 24.71 10.92
C LEU A 128 20.00 25.33 10.19
N ALA A 129 20.35 24.80 9.02
CA ALA A 129 21.37 25.34 8.13
C ALA A 129 20.97 26.74 7.63
N ALA A 130 19.71 26.91 7.23
CA ALA A 130 19.15 28.20 6.84
C ALA A 130 19.26 29.24 7.97
N LEU A 131 18.89 28.85 9.19
CA LEU A 131 18.98 29.72 10.36
C LEU A 131 20.42 30.14 10.65
N LEU A 132 21.37 29.21 10.58
CA LEU A 132 22.78 29.49 10.85
C LEU A 132 23.41 30.39 9.78
N SER A 133 23.05 30.20 8.51
CA SER A 133 23.52 31.05 7.40
C SER A 133 23.03 32.50 7.57
N ILE A 134 21.77 32.69 7.96
CA ILE A 134 21.23 34.03 8.24
C ILE A 134 21.91 34.65 9.47
N TYR A 135 22.14 33.86 10.53
CA TYR A 135 22.73 34.37 11.78
C TYR A 135 24.21 34.74 11.66
N MET A 136 25.01 33.95 10.95
CA MET A 136 26.46 34.17 10.84
C MET A 136 26.82 35.08 9.67
N ASP A 137 26.21 34.87 8.50
CA ASP A 137 26.65 35.50 7.25
C ASP A 137 25.72 36.64 6.80
N MET A 138 24.58 36.81 7.47
CA MET A 138 23.49 37.72 7.04
C MET A 138 23.05 37.45 5.59
N ASP A 139 23.32 36.25 5.07
CA ASP A 139 22.98 35.83 3.71
C ASP A 139 21.66 35.06 3.74
N VAL A 140 20.68 35.56 2.99
CA VAL A 140 19.37 34.92 2.82
C VAL A 140 19.40 33.92 1.65
N THR A 141 20.45 33.96 0.83
CA THR A 141 20.52 33.22 -0.44
C THR A 141 20.99 31.77 -0.26
N GLN A 142 21.35 31.35 0.96
CA GLN A 142 21.80 29.99 1.31
C GLN A 142 22.87 29.44 0.33
N LYS A 143 23.78 30.30 -0.13
CA LYS A 143 24.83 29.89 -1.09
C LYS A 143 26.04 29.24 -0.40
N GLY A 144 26.13 29.34 0.92
CA GLY A 144 27.21 28.74 1.71
C GLY A 144 27.06 27.23 1.87
N GLU A 145 28.18 26.52 1.85
CA GLU A 145 28.21 25.11 2.22
C GLU A 145 27.82 24.94 3.69
N THR A 146 26.93 23.97 3.97
CA THR A 146 26.49 23.71 5.34
C THR A 146 27.65 23.12 6.17
N PRO A 147 27.97 23.68 7.35
CA PRO A 147 29.10 23.21 8.14
C PRO A 147 28.95 21.74 8.57
N ILE A 148 30.04 20.98 8.47
CA ILE A 148 30.03 19.53 8.74
C ILE A 148 29.57 19.16 10.15
N TYR A 149 29.83 20.00 11.16
CA TYR A 149 29.41 19.74 12.54
C TYR A 149 27.88 19.77 12.70
N VAL A 150 27.16 20.55 11.90
CA VAL A 150 25.69 20.60 11.91
C VAL A 150 25.13 19.31 11.30
N LEU A 151 25.75 18.80 10.24
CA LEU A 151 25.39 17.51 9.65
C LEU A 151 25.62 16.36 10.65
N LEU A 152 26.77 16.35 11.33
CA LEU A 152 27.07 15.35 12.35
C LEU A 152 26.06 15.37 13.51
N TYR A 153 25.62 16.55 13.93
CA TYR A 153 24.54 16.70 14.91
C TYR A 153 23.22 16.08 14.42
N GLY A 154 22.84 16.34 13.16
CA GLY A 154 21.65 15.74 12.54
C GLY A 154 21.70 14.21 12.48
N VAL A 155 22.83 13.66 12.04
CA VAL A 155 23.05 12.20 12.01
C VAL A 155 22.91 11.61 13.41
N PHE A 156 23.54 12.23 14.41
CA PHE A 156 23.45 11.77 15.80
C PHE A 156 22.00 11.78 16.31
N ALA A 157 21.26 12.86 16.07
CA ALA A 157 19.86 12.99 16.47
C ALA A 157 18.96 11.92 15.81
N ILE A 158 19.14 11.66 14.52
CA ILE A 158 18.39 10.62 13.80
C ILE A 158 18.74 9.23 14.34
N CYS A 159 20.01 8.92 14.59
CA CYS A 159 20.42 7.64 15.19
C CYS A 159 19.77 7.40 16.55
N VAL A 160 19.75 8.41 17.42
CA VAL A 160 19.09 8.34 18.73
C VAL A 160 17.57 8.13 18.57
N GLY A 161 16.93 8.86 17.66
CA GLY A 161 15.50 8.71 17.35
C GLY A 161 15.13 7.31 16.83
N LEU A 162 15.96 6.75 15.95
CA LEU A 162 15.78 5.39 15.40
C LEU A 162 15.88 4.32 16.49
N ILE A 163 16.84 4.43 17.41
CA ILE A 163 16.99 3.50 18.54
C ILE A 163 15.78 3.59 19.48
N ALA A 164 15.30 4.80 19.76
CA ALA A 164 14.19 5.02 20.70
C ALA A 164 12.83 4.57 20.14
N LEU A 165 12.51 4.98 18.91
CA LEU A 165 11.15 4.88 18.33
C LEU A 165 11.09 3.98 17.09
N GLY A 166 12.19 3.79 16.36
CA GLY A 166 12.22 3.07 15.09
C GLY A 166 11.74 1.63 15.18
N LYS A 167 12.01 0.94 16.30
CA LYS A 167 11.57 -0.45 16.54
C LYS A 167 10.06 -0.66 16.35
N LYS A 168 9.22 0.31 16.71
CA LYS A 168 7.76 0.20 16.57
C LYS A 168 7.33 0.24 15.10
N VAL A 169 7.98 1.08 14.30
CA VAL A 169 7.69 1.24 12.87
C VAL A 169 8.17 0.01 12.10
N ILE A 170 9.41 -0.44 12.36
CA ILE A 170 10.00 -1.62 11.73
C ILE A 170 9.14 -2.86 11.98
N LEU A 171 8.66 -3.07 13.21
CA LEU A 171 7.75 -4.17 13.53
C LEU A 171 6.41 -4.05 12.79
N THR A 172 5.84 -2.86 12.71
CA THR A 172 4.53 -2.67 12.07
C THR A 172 4.59 -2.93 10.57
N VAL A 173 5.63 -2.46 9.89
CA VAL A 173 5.80 -2.67 8.44
C VAL A 173 6.29 -4.09 8.14
N GLY A 174 7.23 -4.61 8.95
CA GLY A 174 7.91 -5.88 8.68
C GLY A 174 7.11 -7.13 9.00
N THR A 175 6.18 -7.08 9.96
CA THR A 175 5.40 -8.27 10.37
C THR A 175 3.89 -8.08 10.28
N LYS A 176 3.38 -6.88 10.59
CA LYS A 176 1.93 -6.65 10.62
C LYS A 176 1.33 -6.29 9.26
N MET A 177 2.11 -5.73 8.33
CA MET A 177 1.56 -5.31 7.04
C MET A 177 1.54 -6.42 5.99
N SER A 178 2.60 -7.23 5.93
CA SER A 178 2.75 -8.39 5.04
C SER A 178 3.85 -9.30 5.59
N GLU A 179 3.75 -10.62 5.37
CA GLU A 179 4.83 -11.53 5.75
C GLU A 179 6.05 -11.40 4.82
N ILE A 180 7.14 -10.81 5.31
CA ILE A 180 8.38 -10.58 4.56
C ILE A 180 9.41 -11.68 4.87
N ASN A 181 9.87 -12.38 3.84
CA ASN A 181 11.10 -13.19 3.86
C ASN A 181 12.26 -12.45 3.15
N ALA A 182 13.50 -12.94 3.29
CA ALA A 182 14.69 -12.28 2.72
C ALA A 182 14.59 -12.02 1.20
N ALA A 183 14.10 -12.99 0.42
CA ALA A 183 13.94 -12.85 -1.03
C ALA A 183 12.87 -11.81 -1.41
N SER A 184 11.77 -11.75 -0.65
CA SER A 184 10.72 -10.74 -0.82
C SER A 184 11.21 -9.36 -0.40
N GLY A 185 12.02 -9.23 0.66
CA GLY A 185 12.65 -7.98 1.06
C GLY A 185 13.51 -7.39 -0.05
N PHE A 186 14.34 -8.24 -0.67
CA PHE A 186 15.16 -7.82 -1.81
C PHE A 186 14.33 -7.37 -3.00
N THR A 187 13.26 -8.12 -3.30
CA THR A 187 12.34 -7.77 -4.39
C THR A 187 11.62 -6.45 -4.12
N ILE A 188 11.24 -6.18 -2.87
CA ILE A 188 10.60 -4.93 -2.45
C ILE A 188 11.57 -3.76 -2.64
N GLU A 189 12.80 -3.86 -2.13
CA GLU A 189 13.82 -2.81 -2.27
C GLU A 189 14.19 -2.57 -3.72
N PHE A 190 14.43 -3.64 -4.48
CA PHE A 190 14.75 -3.55 -5.90
C PHE A 190 13.61 -2.92 -6.70
N GLY A 191 12.36 -3.33 -6.46
CA GLY A 191 11.18 -2.75 -7.10
C GLY A 191 11.02 -1.25 -6.79
N ALA A 192 11.24 -0.87 -5.53
CA ALA A 192 11.18 0.52 -5.11
C ALA A 192 12.31 1.36 -5.76
N ALA A 193 13.53 0.81 -5.84
CA ALA A 193 14.68 1.44 -6.46
C ALA A 193 14.51 1.60 -7.98
N VAL A 194 14.03 0.57 -8.68
CA VAL A 194 13.73 0.63 -10.11
C VAL A 194 12.67 1.69 -10.40
N THR A 195 11.60 1.71 -9.61
CA THR A 195 10.53 2.73 -9.74
C THR A 195 11.09 4.14 -9.52
N ALA A 196 11.93 4.33 -8.50
CA ALA A 196 12.59 5.60 -8.24
C ALA A 196 13.54 6.03 -9.36
N LEU A 197 14.32 5.09 -9.90
CA LEU A 197 15.24 5.36 -11.01
C LEU A 197 14.49 5.77 -12.27
N VAL A 198 13.42 5.04 -12.63
CA VAL A 198 12.60 5.34 -13.81
C VAL A 198 11.94 6.71 -13.66
N ALA A 199 11.36 7.01 -12.49
CA ALA A 199 10.75 8.32 -12.23
C ALA A 199 11.78 9.45 -12.28
N SER A 200 12.96 9.23 -11.71
CA SER A 200 14.08 10.19 -11.75
C SER A 200 14.53 10.46 -13.18
N LYS A 201 14.61 9.42 -14.03
CA LYS A 201 14.92 9.56 -15.46
C LYS A 201 13.82 10.29 -16.24
N ALA A 202 12.57 10.17 -15.81
CA ALA A 202 11.44 10.91 -16.37
C ALA A 202 11.31 12.36 -15.83
N GLY A 203 12.19 12.78 -14.91
CA GLY A 203 12.13 14.11 -14.29
C GLY A 203 10.97 14.29 -13.30
N LEU A 204 10.34 13.20 -12.86
CA LEU A 204 9.22 13.25 -11.93
C LEU A 204 9.74 13.16 -10.48
N PRO A 205 9.46 14.15 -9.62
CA PRO A 205 9.78 14.06 -8.21
C PRO A 205 8.85 13.04 -7.55
N ILE A 206 9.40 11.90 -7.15
CA ILE A 206 8.64 10.88 -6.42
C ILE A 206 9.13 10.74 -4.99
N SER A 207 8.21 10.39 -4.10
CA SER A 207 8.52 10.03 -2.73
C SER A 207 8.96 8.57 -2.65
N THR A 208 10.17 8.34 -2.14
CA THR A 208 10.74 7.01 -1.93
C THR A 208 9.92 6.17 -0.95
N THR A 209 9.29 6.80 0.05
CA THR A 209 8.37 6.12 1.00
C THR A 209 7.17 5.51 0.28
N HIS A 210 6.55 6.24 -0.64
CA HIS A 210 5.41 5.73 -1.42
C HIS A 210 5.84 4.61 -2.37
N SER A 211 7.02 4.73 -2.97
CA SER A 211 7.61 3.69 -3.82
C SER A 211 7.85 2.38 -3.04
N LEU A 212 8.40 2.48 -1.83
CA LEU A 212 8.68 1.34 -0.97
C LEU A 212 7.40 0.68 -0.48
N VAL A 213 6.45 1.45 0.08
CA VAL A 213 5.18 0.91 0.58
C VAL A 213 4.36 0.30 -0.56
N GLY A 214 4.34 0.92 -1.75
CA GLY A 214 3.71 0.35 -2.94
C GLY A 214 4.33 -0.99 -3.34
N SER A 215 5.66 -1.11 -3.27
CA SER A 215 6.37 -2.36 -3.55
C SER A 215 6.04 -3.45 -2.52
N VAL A 216 5.93 -3.10 -1.23
CA VAL A 216 5.47 -4.03 -0.16
C VAL A 216 4.07 -4.56 -0.45
N VAL A 217 3.12 -3.67 -0.78
CA VAL A 217 1.74 -4.07 -1.13
C VAL A 217 1.73 -4.95 -2.37
N PHE A 218 2.48 -4.60 -3.41
CA PHE A 218 2.53 -5.41 -4.63
C PHE A 218 3.07 -6.81 -4.37
N VAL A 219 4.20 -6.93 -3.66
CA VAL A 219 4.80 -8.23 -3.33
C VAL A 219 3.90 -9.05 -2.41
N GLY A 220 3.23 -8.42 -1.44
CA GLY A 220 2.25 -9.09 -0.58
C GLY A 220 1.06 -9.64 -1.38
N LEU A 221 0.52 -8.87 -2.35
CA LEU A 221 -0.60 -9.30 -3.21
C LEU A 221 -0.22 -10.47 -4.11
N VAL A 222 1.01 -10.47 -4.64
CA VAL A 222 1.53 -11.55 -5.49
C VAL A 222 1.78 -12.81 -4.67
N LYS A 223 2.28 -12.68 -3.43
CA LYS A 223 2.59 -13.80 -2.54
C LYS A 223 1.33 -14.46 -1.96
N SER A 224 0.36 -13.68 -1.48
CA SER A 224 -0.91 -14.22 -0.97
C SER A 224 -2.04 -13.19 -1.06
N ARG A 225 -3.17 -13.57 -1.66
CA ARG A 225 -4.32 -12.68 -1.88
C ARG A 225 -5.01 -12.24 -0.57
N GLN A 226 -4.71 -12.88 0.56
CA GLN A 226 -5.18 -12.53 1.91
C GLN A 226 -4.04 -12.10 2.85
N GLY A 227 -2.79 -12.01 2.38
CA GLY A 227 -1.63 -11.77 3.24
C GLY A 227 -1.36 -10.30 3.59
N ILE A 228 -2.27 -9.38 3.26
CA ILE A 228 -2.11 -7.94 3.54
C ILE A 228 -3.24 -7.45 4.42
N ASP A 229 -2.85 -6.85 5.55
CA ASP A 229 -3.76 -6.13 6.42
C ASP A 229 -4.13 -4.76 5.84
N TRP A 230 -5.18 -4.72 5.02
CA TRP A 230 -5.70 -3.51 4.39
C TRP A 230 -6.06 -2.40 5.39
N ARG A 231 -6.43 -2.77 6.63
CA ARG A 231 -6.68 -1.81 7.70
C ARG A 231 -5.43 -1.01 8.08
N ILE A 232 -4.28 -1.68 8.16
CA ILE A 232 -3.00 -1.04 8.50
C ILE A 232 -2.55 -0.15 7.35
N PHE A 233 -2.60 -0.65 6.11
CA PHE A 233 -2.28 0.14 4.93
C PHE A 233 -3.13 1.42 4.85
N ARG A 234 -4.45 1.32 5.06
CA ARG A 234 -5.34 2.49 5.08
C ARG A 234 -4.96 3.47 6.19
N ASN A 235 -4.62 3.00 7.39
CA ASN A 235 -4.19 3.88 8.48
C ASN A 235 -2.89 4.63 8.13
N ILE A 236 -1.94 3.96 7.46
CA ILE A 236 -0.70 4.59 6.98
C ILE A 236 -1.02 5.64 5.91
N ALA A 237 -1.86 5.32 4.93
CA ALA A 237 -2.25 6.26 3.88
C ALA A 237 -2.98 7.49 4.45
N LEU A 238 -3.89 7.28 5.39
CA LEU A 238 -4.57 8.37 6.10
C LEU A 238 -3.57 9.22 6.90
N SER A 239 -2.56 8.60 7.52
CA SER A 239 -1.54 9.37 8.25
C SER A 239 -0.80 10.33 7.32
N TRP A 240 -0.44 9.94 6.10
CA TRP A 240 0.25 10.82 5.15
C TRP A 240 -0.60 12.04 4.76
N VAL A 241 -1.89 11.81 4.50
CA VAL A 241 -2.81 12.91 4.16
C VAL A 241 -3.03 13.85 5.34
N VAL A 242 -3.09 13.32 6.56
CA VAL A 242 -3.30 14.13 7.78
C VAL A 242 -2.04 14.85 8.23
N THR A 243 -0.85 14.27 8.04
CA THR A 243 0.42 14.88 8.47
C THR A 243 0.70 16.20 7.74
N LEU A 244 0.35 16.32 6.46
CA LEU A 244 0.57 17.53 5.67
C LEU A 244 -0.17 18.77 6.21
N PRO A 245 -1.52 18.77 6.37
CA PRO A 245 -2.24 19.93 6.89
C PRO A 245 -1.91 20.19 8.35
N VAL A 246 -1.73 19.15 9.18
CA VAL A 246 -1.38 19.34 10.59
C VAL A 246 -0.01 20.00 10.73
N SER A 247 1.00 19.54 9.97
CA SER A 247 2.33 20.17 9.96
C SER A 247 2.27 21.62 9.47
N GLY A 248 1.54 21.88 8.38
CA GLY A 248 1.37 23.23 7.83
C GLY A 248 0.67 24.18 8.80
N LEU A 249 -0.40 23.74 9.46
CA LEU A 249 -1.15 24.53 10.44
C LEU A 249 -0.31 24.84 11.69
N ILE A 250 0.44 23.86 12.20
CA ILE A 250 1.34 24.08 13.34
C ILE A 250 2.43 25.08 12.95
N SER A 251 3.05 24.91 11.79
CA SER A 251 4.08 25.85 11.29
C SER A 251 3.52 27.26 11.13
N ALA A 252 2.35 27.41 10.49
CA ALA A 252 1.69 28.70 10.31
C ALA A 252 1.30 29.34 11.65
N GLY A 253 0.80 28.55 12.61
CA GLY A 253 0.45 29.04 13.95
C GLY A 253 1.66 29.54 14.74
N ILE A 254 2.78 28.81 14.69
CA ILE A 254 4.04 29.24 15.32
C ILE A 254 4.54 30.53 14.66
N MET A 255 4.53 30.61 13.33
CA MET A 255 4.96 31.80 12.60
C MET A 255 4.10 33.02 12.94
N PHE A 256 2.78 32.85 13.00
CA PHE A 256 1.84 33.90 13.39
C PHE A 256 2.12 34.40 14.82
N LEU A 257 2.38 33.49 15.77
CA LEU A 257 2.70 33.84 17.14
C LEU A 257 4.03 34.60 17.26
N LEU A 258 5.04 34.19 16.48
CA LEU A 258 6.32 34.90 16.43
C LEU A 258 6.18 36.30 15.84
N GLN A 259 5.42 36.48 14.75
CA GLN A 259 5.16 37.79 14.15
C GLN A 259 4.32 38.71 15.04
N PHE A 260 3.44 38.16 15.88
CA PHE A 260 2.66 38.97 16.83
C PHE A 260 3.48 39.41 18.04
N THR A 261 4.51 38.63 18.41
CA THR A 261 5.31 38.88 19.62
C THR A 261 6.54 39.76 19.35
N LEU A 262 7.13 39.68 18.16
CA LEU A 262 8.25 40.51 17.69
C LEU A 262 7.76 41.81 17.03
#